data_AF-A0A925XE62-F1
#
_entry.id   AF-A0A925XE62-F1
#
_cell.length_a   1.000
_cell.length_b   1.000
_cell.length_c   1.000
_cell.angle_alpha   90.00
_cell.angle_beta   90.00
_cell.angle_gamma   90.00
#
_symmetry.space_group_name_H-M   'P 1'
#
loop_
_entity.id
_entity.type
_entity.pdbx_description
1 polymer ?
#
loop_
_entity_poly.entity_id
_entity_poly.type
_entity_poly.pdbx_seq_one_letter_code
_entity_poly.pdbx_strand_id
1 'polypeptide(L)'
;MTPTLAPLDAPSAVEHGDAIDAGVVCPRCDRRSLDESFCEHCQFELPPSTAGSTTSPSGAPTSAIWSLASLGVCWPDDPSPSFDVVSGPTAFRFRAIRPELWPDLAADVRTRQSVSLRALPPVHVLEVGGGALVLAEAWQTETADPASSSEPNPDELLADTVRWCRRLDAALTELHASGNVWLDFDPMAVEVKAEQLRITNLDWRLFPHGRCPSRLARISPRYSPPEVCQFRDEFIGPRTDVFHLALSAYYRLAGLEAEGFAGRGLESFGFEVPSLRIFRPDLPAGIWPVLRRALSVNANHRPASTGELMDELERAVARRGSKQVGCLEALLQTKVAIIAPRDEPDTGGRPVLEGSSRGAMMATLSGAPKLDSLSPHSDSRDPTYPTASEPSLWQRVVRRLTGEAALEASDTSSNNLATSNTPSRPAVLDVGWQTVAGRAKSALGAVNQDCAVVLRDPVRDRDVLLMIVADGVTHARVGAGERASGLACEVLVASIREQIRSCPADAEPAWPGILDR
;
A
#
# COMPACT_ATOMS: atom_id res chain seq x y z
N MET A 1 -22.08 -76.69 4.47
CA MET A 1 -21.58 -76.89 3.10
C MET A 1 -21.15 -75.54 2.57
N THR A 2 -19.85 -75.39 2.38
CA THR A 2 -19.16 -74.24 1.80
C THR A 2 -19.61 -74.00 0.36
N PRO A 3 -19.76 -72.74 -0.09
CA PRO A 3 -19.51 -72.41 -1.48
C PRO A 3 -18.42 -71.33 -1.58
N THR A 4 -17.23 -71.84 -1.91
CA THR A 4 -16.33 -71.42 -2.99
C THR A 4 -16.45 -69.99 -3.53
N LEU A 5 -15.39 -69.21 -3.27
CA LEU A 5 -15.04 -67.96 -3.94
C LEU A 5 -14.58 -68.22 -5.38
N ALA A 6 -15.13 -67.45 -6.33
CA ALA A 6 -14.63 -67.35 -7.70
C ALA A 6 -13.64 -66.18 -7.83
N PRO A 7 -12.66 -66.23 -8.76
CA PRO A 7 -11.57 -65.28 -8.81
C PRO A 7 -11.96 -63.95 -9.47
N LEU A 8 -11.28 -62.90 -9.01
CA LEU A 8 -11.29 -61.53 -9.52
C LEU A 8 -10.82 -61.46 -10.98
N ASP A 9 -11.72 -61.01 -11.86
CA ASP A 9 -11.34 -60.44 -13.15
C ASP A 9 -11.06 -58.94 -12.98
N ALA A 10 -9.85 -58.53 -13.35
CA ALA A 10 -9.43 -57.14 -13.37
C ALA A 10 -10.06 -56.40 -14.56
N PRO A 11 -10.74 -55.25 -14.36
CA PRO A 11 -11.10 -54.40 -15.49
C PRO A 11 -9.87 -53.64 -15.99
N SER A 12 -9.64 -53.81 -17.29
CA SER A 12 -8.74 -53.05 -18.14
C SER A 12 -9.01 -51.55 -18.03
N ALA A 13 -7.94 -50.78 -17.83
CA ALA A 13 -7.89 -49.35 -18.07
C ALA A 13 -8.36 -49.03 -19.50
N VAL A 14 -9.26 -48.06 -19.67
CA VAL A 14 -9.01 -46.71 -20.22
C VAL A 14 -10.34 -45.95 -20.03
N GLU A 15 -10.51 -45.30 -18.89
CA GLU A 15 -11.48 -44.21 -18.76
C GLU A 15 -10.73 -42.92 -19.08
N HIS A 16 -11.14 -42.24 -20.16
CA HIS A 16 -10.78 -40.84 -20.36
C HIS A 16 -11.38 -40.07 -19.19
N GLY A 17 -10.52 -39.53 -18.33
CA GLY A 17 -10.93 -38.69 -17.23
C GLY A 17 -11.70 -37.49 -17.79
N ASP A 18 -13.03 -37.53 -17.62
CA ASP A 18 -13.87 -36.34 -17.67
C ASP A 18 -13.34 -35.41 -16.57
N ALA A 19 -12.48 -34.48 -16.97
CA ALA A 19 -12.08 -33.38 -16.12
C ALA A 19 -13.38 -32.67 -15.74
N ILE A 20 -13.77 -32.81 -14.47
CA ILE A 20 -14.90 -32.10 -13.90
C ILE A 20 -14.58 -30.61 -14.07
N ASP A 21 -15.23 -30.01 -15.06
CA ASP A 21 -15.10 -28.62 -15.45
C ASP A 21 -15.71 -27.74 -14.34
N ALA A 22 -14.87 -27.45 -13.34
CA ALA A 22 -15.20 -26.75 -12.10
C ALA A 22 -15.33 -25.21 -12.28
N GLY A 23 -15.92 -24.78 -13.39
CA GLY A 23 -16.19 -23.36 -13.63
C GLY A 23 -17.36 -22.84 -12.78
N VAL A 24 -17.23 -21.61 -12.26
CA VAL A 24 -18.30 -20.88 -11.57
C VAL A 24 -19.15 -20.13 -12.61
N VAL A 25 -20.48 -20.14 -12.46
CA VAL A 25 -21.36 -19.36 -13.35
C VAL A 25 -21.46 -17.93 -12.85
N CYS A 26 -21.12 -16.96 -13.70
CA CYS A 26 -21.18 -15.55 -13.38
C CYS A 26 -22.62 -15.07 -13.13
N PRO A 27 -22.94 -14.47 -11.97
CA PRO A 27 -24.30 -13.99 -11.70
C PRO A 27 -24.70 -12.76 -12.53
N ARG A 28 -23.74 -12.09 -13.20
CA ARG A 28 -24.01 -10.90 -14.02
C ARG A 28 -24.38 -11.24 -15.46
N CYS A 29 -23.72 -12.24 -16.06
CA CYS A 29 -23.88 -12.55 -17.49
C CYS A 29 -24.22 -14.03 -17.78
N ASP A 30 -24.41 -14.84 -16.75
CA ASP A 30 -24.70 -16.28 -16.81
C ASP A 30 -23.66 -17.14 -17.57
N ARG A 31 -22.47 -16.60 -17.83
CA ARG A 31 -21.38 -17.36 -18.47
C ARG A 31 -20.55 -18.10 -17.42
N ARG A 32 -20.10 -19.32 -17.75
CA ARG A 32 -19.09 -20.04 -16.97
C ARG A 32 -17.77 -19.29 -17.03
N SER A 33 -17.12 -19.14 -15.89
CA SER A 33 -15.77 -18.64 -15.76
C SER A 33 -14.89 -19.68 -15.07
N LEU A 34 -13.64 -19.78 -15.54
CA LEU A 34 -12.62 -20.59 -14.90
C LEU A 34 -12.07 -19.93 -13.63
N ASP A 35 -12.27 -18.62 -13.49
CA ASP A 35 -11.91 -17.85 -12.31
C ASP A 35 -13.11 -17.88 -11.33
N GLU A 36 -12.87 -18.47 -10.16
CA GLU A 36 -13.90 -18.65 -9.11
C GLU A 36 -14.37 -17.31 -8.52
N SER A 37 -13.65 -16.22 -8.77
CA SER A 37 -13.89 -14.90 -8.18
C SER A 37 -14.46 -13.90 -9.19
N PHE A 38 -14.08 -13.99 -10.47
CA PHE A 38 -14.54 -13.04 -11.49
C PHE A 38 -14.83 -13.68 -12.83
N CYS A 39 -15.88 -13.20 -13.48
CA CYS A 39 -16.12 -13.55 -14.87
C CYS A 39 -15.16 -12.82 -15.79
N GLU A 40 -14.23 -13.56 -16.39
CA GLU A 40 -13.31 -13.08 -17.44
C GLU A 40 -14.04 -12.26 -18.51
N HIS A 41 -15.26 -12.67 -18.88
CA HIS A 41 -16.07 -11.97 -19.87
C HIS A 41 -16.54 -10.59 -19.38
N CYS A 42 -17.12 -10.50 -18.18
CA CYS A 42 -17.56 -9.22 -17.63
C CYS A 42 -16.39 -8.29 -17.32
N GLN A 43 -15.23 -8.85 -16.95
CA GLN A 43 -14.02 -8.08 -16.71
C GLN A 43 -13.48 -7.45 -17.99
N PHE A 44 -13.51 -8.18 -19.11
CA PHE A 44 -13.08 -7.66 -20.41
C PHE A 44 -14.01 -6.58 -20.97
N GLU A 45 -15.28 -6.59 -20.56
CA GLU A 45 -16.26 -5.56 -20.92
C GLU A 45 -16.18 -4.31 -20.04
N LEU A 46 -15.38 -4.31 -18.96
CA LEU A 46 -15.12 -3.08 -18.22
C LEU A 46 -14.27 -2.15 -19.10
N PRO A 47 -14.69 -0.90 -19.34
CA PRO A 47 -13.86 0.04 -20.08
C PRO A 47 -12.50 0.16 -19.40
N PRO A 48 -11.38 0.23 -20.15
CA PRO A 48 -10.07 0.48 -19.56
C PRO A 48 -10.17 1.75 -18.73
N SER A 49 -9.58 1.73 -17.52
CA SER A 49 -9.60 2.86 -16.61
C SER A 49 -8.85 4.04 -17.25
N THR A 50 -9.56 4.84 -18.04
CA THR A 50 -9.02 6.07 -18.60
C THR A 50 -8.96 7.07 -17.46
N ALA A 51 -7.75 7.34 -16.98
CA ALA A 51 -7.47 8.54 -16.21
C ALA A 51 -7.66 9.75 -17.14
N GLY A 52 -8.91 10.10 -17.41
CA GLY A 52 -9.28 11.26 -18.21
C GLY A 52 -8.98 12.52 -17.43
N SER A 53 -8.02 13.32 -17.92
CA SER A 53 -7.86 14.71 -17.48
C SER A 53 -9.09 15.50 -17.95
N THR A 54 -10.07 15.68 -17.07
CA THR A 54 -11.19 16.58 -17.31
C THR A 54 -10.69 18.01 -17.15
N THR A 55 -10.62 18.75 -18.25
CA THR A 55 -10.42 20.20 -18.21
C THR A 55 -11.65 20.85 -17.59
N SER A 56 -11.50 21.41 -16.39
CA SER A 56 -12.55 22.20 -15.74
C SER A 56 -12.92 23.41 -16.60
N PRO A 57 -14.20 23.66 -16.91
CA PRO A 57 -14.61 24.89 -17.59
C PRO A 57 -14.40 26.10 -16.67
N SER A 58 -13.57 27.04 -17.10
CA SER A 58 -13.27 28.27 -16.38
C SER A 58 -14.40 29.30 -16.55
N GLY A 59 -15.17 29.54 -15.49
CA GLY A 59 -16.09 30.67 -15.36
C GLY A 59 -17.56 30.29 -15.32
N ALA A 60 -18.16 30.30 -14.12
CA ALA A 60 -19.60 30.15 -13.94
C ALA A 60 -20.28 31.53 -13.82
N PRO A 61 -21.38 31.79 -14.55
CA PRO A 61 -22.18 33.01 -14.39
C PRO A 61 -22.90 33.03 -13.03
N THR A 62 -22.87 34.17 -12.36
CA THR A 62 -23.21 34.33 -10.93
C THR A 62 -24.71 34.38 -10.61
N SER A 63 -25.61 34.14 -11.58
CA SER A 63 -27.07 34.22 -11.33
C SER A 63 -27.98 33.55 -12.37
N ALA A 64 -27.46 32.68 -13.24
CA ALA A 64 -28.23 32.20 -14.40
C ALA A 64 -28.86 30.82 -14.18
N ILE A 65 -30.09 30.69 -14.66
CA ILE A 65 -30.75 29.43 -14.99
C ILE A 65 -29.78 28.60 -15.85
N TRP A 66 -29.35 27.45 -15.35
CA TRP A 66 -28.44 26.55 -16.04
C TRP A 66 -29.21 25.87 -17.17
N SER A 67 -29.11 26.38 -18.39
CA SER A 67 -29.51 25.58 -19.56
C SER A 67 -28.36 24.62 -19.88
N LEU A 68 -28.59 23.31 -19.86
CA LEU A 68 -27.59 22.32 -20.29
C LEU A 68 -27.05 22.65 -21.69
N ALA A 69 -27.88 23.21 -22.56
CA ALA A 69 -27.47 23.68 -23.89
C ALA A 69 -26.48 24.85 -23.82
N SER A 70 -26.60 25.73 -22.82
CA SER A 70 -25.64 26.83 -22.60
C SER A 70 -24.30 26.37 -22.00
N LEU A 71 -24.27 25.19 -21.37
CA LEU A 71 -23.03 24.58 -20.88
C LEU A 71 -22.33 23.74 -21.95
N GLY A 72 -23.00 23.44 -23.07
CA GLY A 72 -22.48 22.53 -24.10
C GLY A 72 -22.19 21.12 -23.57
N VAL A 73 -22.79 20.75 -22.43
CA VAL A 73 -22.49 19.49 -21.74
C VAL A 73 -23.20 18.35 -22.45
N CYS A 74 -22.41 17.47 -23.07
CA CYS A 74 -22.87 16.14 -23.44
C CYS A 74 -23.06 15.29 -22.18
N TRP A 75 -24.06 14.40 -22.19
CA TRP A 75 -24.21 13.42 -21.12
C TRP A 75 -23.01 12.47 -21.14
N PRO A 76 -22.29 12.27 -20.03
CA PRO A 76 -21.21 11.30 -19.99
C PRO A 76 -21.77 9.87 -20.09
N ASP A 77 -21.01 8.97 -20.68
CA ASP A 77 -21.39 7.55 -20.75
C ASP A 77 -21.38 6.89 -19.36
N ASP A 78 -20.51 7.35 -18.47
CA ASP A 78 -20.37 6.91 -17.08
C ASP A 78 -20.78 8.05 -16.12
N PRO A 79 -21.73 7.85 -15.19
CA PRO A 79 -22.09 8.85 -14.18
C PRO A 79 -21.08 8.97 -13.01
N SER A 80 -20.03 8.13 -13.00
CA SER A 80 -19.04 8.07 -11.91
C SER A 80 -18.06 9.26 -11.84
N PRO A 81 -17.64 9.91 -12.94
CA PRO A 81 -16.87 11.13 -12.85
C PRO A 81 -17.71 12.28 -12.29
N SER A 82 -17.15 13.02 -11.33
CA SER A 82 -17.68 14.31 -10.91
C SER A 82 -16.83 15.44 -11.45
N PHE A 83 -17.43 16.60 -11.68
CA PHE A 83 -16.70 17.82 -11.99
C PHE A 83 -17.03 18.91 -10.97
N ASP A 84 -16.00 19.64 -10.55
CA ASP A 84 -16.13 20.71 -9.58
C ASP A 84 -16.52 22.02 -10.25
N VAL A 85 -17.44 22.74 -9.62
CA VAL A 85 -17.96 24.01 -10.09
C VAL A 85 -18.04 24.96 -8.90
N VAL A 86 -17.51 26.16 -9.08
CA VAL A 86 -17.58 27.22 -8.07
C VAL A 86 -18.64 28.23 -8.49
N SER A 87 -19.60 28.51 -7.61
CA SER A 87 -20.63 29.53 -7.79
C SER A 87 -20.63 30.47 -6.59
N GLY A 88 -19.96 31.62 -6.74
CA GLY A 88 -19.76 32.56 -5.64
C GLY A 88 -18.92 31.95 -4.50
N PRO A 89 -19.38 32.02 -3.23
CA PRO A 89 -18.65 31.43 -2.09
C PRO A 89 -18.85 29.91 -1.95
N THR A 90 -19.72 29.32 -2.76
CA THR A 90 -20.09 27.90 -2.65
C THR A 90 -19.43 27.09 -3.76
N ALA A 91 -18.89 25.93 -3.41
CA ALA A 91 -18.41 24.94 -4.36
C ALA A 91 -19.41 23.78 -4.43
N PHE A 92 -19.55 23.19 -5.61
CA PHE A 92 -20.41 22.05 -5.86
C PHE A 92 -19.66 21.00 -6.70
N ARG A 93 -19.88 19.74 -6.37
CA ARG A 93 -19.59 18.60 -7.24
C ARG A 93 -20.83 18.28 -8.06
N PHE A 94 -20.65 18.18 -9.37
CA PHE A 94 -21.71 17.81 -10.29
C PHE A 94 -21.50 16.38 -10.79
N ARG A 95 -22.59 15.63 -10.86
CA ARG A 95 -22.67 14.34 -11.56
C ARG A 95 -23.84 14.39 -12.53
N ALA A 96 -23.61 13.99 -13.77
CA ALA A 96 -24.63 13.95 -14.80
C ALA A 96 -25.05 12.49 -15.05
N ILE A 97 -26.35 12.22 -14.93
CA ILE A 97 -26.96 10.92 -15.18
C ILE A 97 -27.79 11.04 -16.44
N ARG A 98 -27.39 10.31 -17.47
CA ARG A 98 -28.05 10.34 -18.78
C ARG A 98 -29.49 9.80 -18.73
N PRO A 99 -30.36 10.23 -19.66
CA PRO A 99 -31.77 9.83 -19.67
C PRO A 99 -32.00 8.31 -19.66
N GLU A 100 -31.11 7.53 -20.28
CA GLU A 100 -31.24 6.07 -20.37
C GLU A 100 -30.95 5.37 -19.03
N LEU A 101 -30.15 5.99 -18.16
CA LEU A 101 -29.80 5.42 -16.85
C LEU A 101 -30.69 5.99 -15.73
N TRP A 102 -31.30 7.15 -15.93
CA TRP A 102 -32.07 7.82 -14.89
C TRP A 102 -33.23 6.98 -14.33
N PRO A 103 -34.05 6.27 -15.14
CA PRO A 103 -35.13 5.43 -14.60
C PRO A 103 -34.65 4.37 -13.61
N ASP A 104 -33.48 3.77 -13.87
CA ASP A 104 -32.88 2.74 -13.01
C ASP A 104 -32.30 3.35 -11.71
N LEU A 105 -31.75 4.57 -11.80
CA LEU A 105 -31.00 5.21 -10.70
C LEU A 105 -31.83 6.21 -9.87
N ALA A 106 -33.02 6.60 -10.34
CA ALA A 106 -33.81 7.65 -9.71
C ALA A 106 -34.18 7.31 -8.26
N ALA A 107 -34.46 6.04 -7.96
CA ALA A 107 -34.77 5.60 -6.60
C ALA A 107 -33.57 5.77 -5.66
N ASP A 108 -32.38 5.38 -6.09
CA ASP A 108 -31.15 5.48 -5.29
C ASP A 108 -30.77 6.94 -5.06
N VAL A 109 -30.84 7.77 -6.10
CA VAL A 109 -30.53 9.20 -6.02
C VAL A 109 -31.50 9.94 -5.10
N ARG A 110 -32.81 9.66 -5.19
CA ARG A 110 -33.81 10.25 -4.30
C ARG A 110 -33.66 9.76 -2.85
N THR A 111 -33.30 8.49 -2.66
CA THR A 111 -32.97 7.95 -1.33
C THR A 111 -31.75 8.67 -0.75
N ARG A 112 -30.70 8.85 -1.55
CA ARG A 112 -29.52 9.61 -1.14
C ARG A 112 -29.85 11.06 -0.80
N GLN A 113 -30.72 11.71 -1.58
CA GLN A 113 -31.16 13.08 -1.36
C GLN A 113 -31.95 13.26 -0.05
N SER A 114 -32.72 12.25 0.37
CA SER A 114 -33.54 12.33 1.59
C SER A 114 -32.74 12.12 2.88
N VAL A 115 -31.50 11.63 2.77
CA VAL A 115 -30.61 11.36 3.91
C VAL A 115 -29.72 12.57 4.19
N SER A 116 -29.77 13.06 5.43
CA SER A 116 -28.93 14.15 5.94
C SER A 116 -28.06 13.65 7.07
N LEU A 117 -26.77 13.42 6.77
CA LEU A 117 -25.73 13.01 7.71
C LEU A 117 -24.58 14.02 7.62
N ARG A 118 -23.85 14.27 8.71
CA ARG A 118 -22.66 15.16 8.68
C ARG A 118 -21.54 14.56 7.85
N ALA A 119 -21.43 13.23 7.84
CA ALA A 119 -20.53 12.43 7.03
C ALA A 119 -20.78 12.54 5.52
N LEU A 120 -21.89 13.14 5.08
CA LEU A 120 -22.29 13.23 3.69
C LEU A 120 -22.54 14.70 3.29
N PRO A 121 -22.19 15.11 2.05
CA PRO A 121 -22.56 16.43 1.58
C PRO A 121 -24.08 16.52 1.34
N PRO A 122 -24.71 17.68 1.57
CA PRO A 122 -26.05 17.95 1.06
C PRO A 122 -26.11 17.78 -0.47
N VAL A 123 -27.21 17.24 -0.98
CA VAL A 123 -27.38 16.92 -2.40
C VAL A 123 -28.67 17.54 -2.95
N HIS A 124 -28.57 18.12 -4.14
CA HIS A 124 -29.69 18.61 -4.93
C HIS A 124 -29.79 17.84 -6.24
N VAL A 125 -31.00 17.58 -6.70
CA VAL A 125 -31.25 16.83 -7.94
C VAL A 125 -32.07 17.70 -8.88
N LEU A 126 -31.57 17.90 -10.09
CA LEU A 126 -32.25 18.62 -11.16
C LEU A 126 -32.53 17.66 -12.32
N GLU A 127 -33.80 17.31 -12.52
CA GLU A 127 -34.19 16.50 -13.67
C GLU A 127 -34.19 17.37 -14.94
N VAL A 128 -33.42 16.99 -15.95
CA VAL A 128 -33.26 17.76 -17.19
C VAL A 128 -33.21 16.83 -18.39
N GLY A 129 -34.05 17.08 -19.39
CA GLY A 129 -34.02 16.34 -20.66
C GLY A 129 -34.23 14.83 -20.53
N GLY A 130 -34.95 14.38 -19.51
CA GLY A 130 -35.15 12.97 -19.19
C GLY A 130 -34.03 12.33 -18.35
N GLY A 131 -32.90 13.00 -18.17
CA GLY A 131 -31.82 12.63 -17.25
C GLY A 131 -31.87 13.44 -15.96
N ALA A 132 -30.79 13.42 -15.19
CA ALA A 132 -30.65 14.20 -13.96
C ALA A 132 -29.24 14.74 -13.75
N LEU A 133 -29.14 15.92 -13.14
CA LEU A 133 -27.92 16.45 -12.55
C LEU A 133 -28.00 16.32 -11.04
N VAL A 134 -26.99 15.70 -10.44
CA VAL A 134 -26.82 15.59 -8.99
C VAL A 134 -25.75 16.60 -8.58
N LEU A 135 -26.12 17.55 -7.73
CA LEU A 135 -25.26 18.61 -7.22
C LEU A 135 -25.01 18.37 -5.74
N ALA A 136 -23.82 17.92 -5.39
CA ALA A 136 -23.39 17.79 -4.00
C ALA A 136 -22.63 19.04 -3.57
N GLU A 137 -22.94 19.61 -2.40
CA GLU A 137 -22.14 20.71 -1.85
C GLU A 137 -20.71 20.23 -1.55
N ALA A 138 -19.73 20.91 -2.11
CA ALA A 138 -18.31 20.63 -1.90
C ALA A 138 -17.71 21.65 -0.93
N TRP A 139 -16.71 21.23 -0.16
CA TRP A 139 -15.84 22.20 0.50
C TRP A 139 -14.81 22.69 -0.49
N GLN A 140 -14.43 23.97 -0.41
CA GLN A 140 -13.22 24.44 -1.08
C GLN A 140 -12.05 23.77 -0.36
N THR A 141 -11.64 22.61 -0.86
CA THR A 141 -10.47 21.92 -0.37
C THR A 141 -9.28 22.74 -0.82
N GLU A 142 -8.58 23.35 0.14
CA GLU A 142 -7.19 23.71 -0.12
C GLU A 142 -6.52 22.37 -0.40
N THR A 143 -6.19 22.10 -1.68
CA THR A 143 -5.37 20.97 -2.05
C THR A 143 -4.02 21.17 -1.38
N ALA A 144 -3.89 20.67 -0.15
CA ALA A 144 -2.62 20.58 0.52
C ALA A 144 -1.79 19.65 -0.35
N ASP A 145 -0.83 20.23 -1.09
CA ASP A 145 0.07 19.48 -1.94
C ASP A 145 0.88 18.53 -1.04
N PRO A 146 0.57 17.21 -1.05
CA PRO A 146 1.22 16.26 -0.16
C PRO A 146 2.71 16.12 -0.52
N ALA A 147 3.13 16.58 -1.70
CA ALA A 147 4.48 16.44 -2.20
C ALA A 147 5.50 17.45 -1.63
N SER A 148 5.07 18.42 -0.81
CA SER A 148 5.96 19.53 -0.39
C SER A 148 6.71 19.34 0.93
N SER A 149 6.57 18.20 1.62
CA SER A 149 7.22 17.99 2.92
C SER A 149 8.25 16.86 2.90
N SER A 150 9.39 17.11 3.54
CA SER A 150 10.37 16.10 3.96
C SER A 150 9.68 14.86 4.53
N GLU A 151 10.27 13.67 4.33
CA GLU A 151 9.75 12.43 4.94
C GLU A 151 9.39 12.67 6.42
N PRO A 152 8.10 12.55 6.79
CA PRO A 152 7.65 12.91 8.13
C PRO A 152 8.29 11.98 9.14
N ASN A 153 8.58 12.52 10.33
CA ASN A 153 9.03 11.70 11.45
C ASN A 153 8.01 10.55 11.65
N PRO A 154 8.45 9.30 11.85
CA PRO A 154 7.56 8.16 12.06
C PRO A 154 6.49 8.38 13.14
N ASP A 155 6.80 9.17 14.15
CA ASP A 155 5.89 9.50 15.26
C ASP A 155 4.82 10.49 14.81
N GLU A 156 5.19 11.47 13.99
CA GLU A 156 4.27 12.43 13.39
C GLU A 156 3.35 11.75 12.40
N LEU A 157 3.88 10.89 11.51
CA LEU A 157 3.04 10.14 10.58
C LEU A 157 2.07 9.22 11.31
N LEU A 158 2.52 8.55 12.36
CA LEU A 158 1.65 7.69 13.16
C LEU A 158 0.55 8.49 13.85
N ALA A 159 0.89 9.63 14.46
CA ALA A 159 -0.09 10.51 15.10
C ALA A 159 -1.09 11.10 14.09
N ASP A 160 -0.61 11.50 12.91
CA ASP A 160 -1.45 11.98 11.81
C ASP A 160 -2.38 10.87 11.29
N THR A 161 -1.86 9.66 11.08
CA THR A 161 -2.67 8.50 10.66
C THR A 161 -3.75 8.18 11.68
N VAL A 162 -3.45 8.19 12.98
CA VAL A 162 -4.48 7.97 14.02
C VAL A 162 -5.54 9.07 13.98
N ARG A 163 -5.15 10.33 13.82
CA ARG A 163 -6.08 11.46 13.70
C ARG A 163 -6.99 11.31 12.48
N TRP A 164 -6.42 10.95 11.33
CA TRP A 164 -7.14 10.63 10.11
C TRP A 164 -8.17 9.52 10.33
N CYS A 165 -7.72 8.39 10.87
CA CYS A 165 -8.58 7.24 11.13
C CYS A 165 -9.70 7.58 12.12
N ARG A 166 -9.46 8.46 13.11
CA ARG A 166 -10.49 8.93 14.04
C ARG A 166 -11.57 9.76 13.34
N ARG A 167 -11.19 10.65 12.42
CA ARG A 167 -12.15 11.42 11.63
C ARG A 167 -12.99 10.51 10.74
N LEU A 168 -12.35 9.52 10.12
CA LEU A 168 -13.05 8.55 9.28
C LEU A 168 -13.96 7.62 10.11
N ASP A 169 -13.53 7.16 11.28
CA ASP A 169 -14.35 6.40 12.24
C ASP A 169 -15.62 7.17 12.65
N ALA A 170 -15.50 8.47 12.93
CA ALA A 170 -16.67 9.30 13.26
C ALA A 170 -17.67 9.37 12.10
N ALA A 171 -17.19 9.52 10.86
CA ALA A 171 -18.04 9.53 9.67
C ALA A 171 -18.70 8.16 9.41
N LEU A 172 -17.94 7.08 9.53
CA LEU A 172 -18.42 5.71 9.33
C LEU A 172 -19.41 5.29 10.42
N THR A 173 -19.20 5.69 11.66
CA THR A 173 -20.15 5.43 12.76
C THR A 173 -21.51 6.07 12.49
N GLU A 174 -21.53 7.32 12.02
CA GLU A 174 -22.77 8.00 11.63
C GLU A 174 -23.45 7.29 10.44
N LEU A 175 -22.67 6.88 9.43
CA LEU A 175 -23.17 6.12 8.29
C LEU A 175 -23.77 4.77 8.71
N HIS A 176 -23.10 4.03 9.59
CA HIS A 176 -23.56 2.74 10.11
C HIS A 176 -24.82 2.88 10.96
N ALA A 177 -24.93 3.94 11.74
CA ALA A 177 -26.13 4.25 12.53
C ALA A 177 -27.37 4.48 11.64
N SER A 178 -27.17 4.90 10.38
CA SER A 178 -28.23 5.03 9.38
C SER A 178 -28.56 3.73 8.62
N GLY A 179 -27.90 2.61 8.96
CA GLY A 179 -28.07 1.32 8.28
C GLY A 179 -27.36 1.23 6.91
N ASN A 180 -26.38 2.10 6.66
CA ASN A 180 -25.61 2.14 5.43
C ASN A 180 -24.13 1.79 5.67
N VAL A 181 -23.41 1.41 4.62
CA VAL A 181 -21.95 1.22 4.56
C VAL A 181 -21.35 2.03 3.42
N TRP A 182 -20.04 2.25 3.45
CA TRP A 182 -19.36 2.98 2.38
C TRP A 182 -19.23 2.12 1.12
N LEU A 183 -18.85 0.84 1.25
CA LEU A 183 -18.75 -0.19 0.20
C LEU A 183 -17.78 0.09 -0.96
N ASP A 184 -17.87 1.26 -1.57
CA ASP A 184 -17.03 1.77 -2.65
C ASP A 184 -15.91 2.61 -2.04
N PHE A 185 -15.03 2.02 -1.22
CA PHE A 185 -13.99 2.78 -0.53
C PHE A 185 -12.96 3.36 -1.52
N ASP A 186 -12.72 4.67 -1.41
CA ASP A 186 -11.66 5.37 -2.12
C ASP A 186 -11.07 6.46 -1.20
N PRO A 187 -9.77 6.40 -0.85
CA PRO A 187 -9.14 7.41 -0.01
C PRO A 187 -9.12 8.80 -0.65
N MET A 188 -9.30 8.91 -1.98
CA MET A 188 -9.42 10.20 -2.67
C MET A 188 -10.86 10.75 -2.64
N ALA A 189 -11.84 9.93 -2.26
CA ALA A 189 -13.24 10.30 -2.22
C ALA A 189 -13.68 10.82 -0.84
N VAL A 190 -12.83 11.63 -0.21
CA VAL A 190 -13.12 12.27 1.07
C VAL A 190 -12.71 13.73 1.06
N GLU A 191 -13.52 14.55 1.75
CA GLU A 191 -13.23 15.95 2.02
C GLU A 191 -13.00 16.14 3.50
N VAL A 192 -12.03 16.98 3.85
CA VAL A 192 -11.74 17.32 5.24
C VAL A 192 -11.80 18.84 5.42
N LYS A 193 -12.52 19.29 6.44
CA LYS A 193 -12.56 20.69 6.87
C LYS A 193 -12.54 20.74 8.39
N ALA A 194 -11.47 21.30 8.94
CA ALA A 194 -11.18 21.25 10.37
C ALA A 194 -11.21 19.80 10.90
N GLU A 195 -12.12 19.48 11.83
CA GLU A 195 -12.30 18.14 12.40
C GLU A 195 -13.42 17.32 11.74
N GLN A 196 -14.05 17.84 10.68
CA GLN A 196 -15.10 17.14 9.96
C GLN A 196 -14.55 16.46 8.71
N LEU A 197 -15.09 15.28 8.41
CA LEU A 197 -14.82 14.51 7.21
C LEU A 197 -16.14 14.20 6.50
N ARG A 198 -16.18 14.37 5.17
CA ARG A 198 -17.29 13.97 4.30
C ARG A 198 -16.84 12.93 3.30
N ILE A 199 -17.68 11.95 3.03
CA ILE A 199 -17.49 10.93 2.00
C ILE A 199 -18.19 11.38 0.71
N THR A 200 -17.47 11.43 -0.40
CA THR A 200 -17.86 12.20 -1.60
C THR A 200 -18.21 11.34 -2.81
N ASN A 201 -17.79 10.08 -2.83
CA ASN A 201 -18.27 9.13 -3.85
C ASN A 201 -19.64 8.53 -3.52
N LEU A 202 -20.24 8.91 -2.39
CA LEU A 202 -21.62 8.60 -2.01
C LEU A 202 -22.61 9.71 -2.39
N ASP A 203 -22.22 10.68 -3.22
CA ASP A 203 -23.07 11.85 -3.57
C ASP A 203 -24.42 11.49 -4.22
N TRP A 204 -24.54 10.31 -4.83
CA TRP A 204 -25.71 9.95 -5.64
C TRP A 204 -26.33 8.60 -5.27
N ARG A 205 -25.71 7.83 -4.37
CA ARG A 205 -26.21 6.53 -3.91
C ARG A 205 -25.73 6.19 -2.52
N LEU A 206 -26.49 5.35 -1.82
CA LEU A 206 -26.14 4.77 -0.53
C LEU A 206 -26.17 3.24 -0.64
N PHE A 207 -25.46 2.56 0.24
CA PHE A 207 -25.38 1.11 0.26
C PHE A 207 -25.92 0.57 1.58
N PRO A 208 -27.15 0.01 1.59
CA PRO A 208 -27.72 -0.59 2.79
C PRO A 208 -26.92 -1.82 3.26
N HIS A 209 -26.97 -2.10 4.55
CA HIS A 209 -26.41 -3.34 5.11
C HIS A 209 -27.03 -4.58 4.47
N GLY A 210 -26.24 -5.64 4.32
CA GLY A 210 -26.71 -6.92 3.82
C GLY A 210 -27.07 -6.93 2.33
N ARG A 211 -26.65 -5.92 1.55
CA ARG A 211 -26.93 -5.82 0.12
C ARG A 211 -25.69 -5.40 -0.64
N CYS A 212 -25.22 -6.26 -1.55
CA CYS A 212 -24.31 -5.85 -2.61
C CYS A 212 -25.14 -5.39 -3.82
N PRO A 213 -24.89 -4.20 -4.37
CA PRO A 213 -25.57 -3.78 -5.58
C PRO A 213 -25.27 -4.74 -6.72
N SER A 214 -26.32 -5.17 -7.43
CA SER A 214 -26.20 -5.99 -8.65
C SER A 214 -25.38 -5.31 -9.75
N ARG A 215 -25.22 -3.98 -9.66
CA ARG A 215 -24.38 -3.16 -10.52
C ARG A 215 -23.52 -2.24 -9.66
N LEU A 216 -22.44 -2.77 -9.11
CA LEU A 216 -21.34 -1.92 -8.65
C LEU A 216 -20.65 -1.37 -9.91
N ALA A 217 -21.06 -0.15 -10.31
CA ALA A 217 -20.54 0.55 -11.49
C ALA A 217 -19.00 0.67 -11.49
N ARG A 218 -18.39 0.66 -10.30
CA ARG A 218 -16.95 0.48 -10.10
C ARG A 218 -16.74 -0.08 -8.70
N ILE A 219 -16.09 -1.23 -8.62
CA ILE A 219 -15.41 -1.68 -7.41
C ILE A 219 -13.94 -1.44 -7.71
N SER A 220 -13.20 -0.79 -6.82
CA SER A 220 -11.74 -0.75 -6.94
C SER A 220 -11.16 -1.97 -6.21
N PRO A 221 -10.66 -3.01 -6.91
CA PRO A 221 -10.10 -4.19 -6.24
C PRO A 221 -8.86 -3.86 -5.38
N ARG A 222 -8.27 -2.67 -5.58
CA ARG A 222 -7.16 -2.15 -4.76
C ARG A 222 -7.56 -1.85 -3.32
N TYR A 223 -8.84 -1.55 -3.13
CA TYR A 223 -9.40 -1.05 -1.88
C TYR A 223 -10.47 -1.96 -1.29
N SER A 224 -10.97 -2.92 -2.08
CA SER A 224 -12.16 -3.68 -1.72
C SER A 224 -11.82 -4.95 -0.94
N PRO A 225 -12.60 -5.27 0.11
CA PRO A 225 -12.45 -6.51 0.86
C PRO A 225 -12.98 -7.72 0.06
N PRO A 226 -12.59 -8.95 0.44
CA PRO A 226 -12.97 -10.16 -0.27
C PRO A 226 -14.47 -10.31 -0.47
N GLU A 227 -15.29 -10.01 0.55
CA GLU A 227 -16.74 -10.17 0.44
C GLU A 227 -17.40 -9.22 -0.57
N VAL A 228 -16.78 -8.07 -0.85
CA VAL A 228 -17.23 -7.12 -1.88
C VAL A 228 -16.84 -7.62 -3.25
N CYS A 229 -15.58 -8.05 -3.40
CA CYS A 229 -15.10 -8.68 -4.64
C CYS A 229 -15.89 -9.94 -5.01
N GLN A 230 -16.33 -10.72 -4.02
CA GLN A 230 -17.10 -11.96 -4.18
C GLN A 230 -18.62 -11.76 -4.22
N PHE A 231 -19.11 -10.51 -4.12
CA PHE A 231 -20.54 -10.20 -4.09
C PHE A 231 -21.36 -10.97 -3.04
N ARG A 232 -20.82 -11.10 -1.82
CA ARG A 232 -21.44 -11.85 -0.72
C ARG A 232 -22.28 -10.94 0.19
N ASP A 233 -23.52 -10.70 -0.23
CA ASP A 233 -24.49 -9.82 0.43
C ASP A 233 -24.54 -9.98 1.95
N GLU A 234 -24.59 -11.22 2.44
CA GLU A 234 -24.76 -11.53 3.86
C GLU A 234 -23.58 -11.11 4.75
N PHE A 235 -22.43 -10.80 4.14
CA PHE A 235 -21.24 -10.31 4.84
C PHE A 235 -21.03 -8.80 4.68
N ILE A 236 -21.83 -8.12 3.87
CA ILE A 236 -21.75 -6.67 3.67
C ILE A 236 -22.33 -5.95 4.90
N GLY A 237 -21.47 -5.23 5.64
CA GLY A 237 -21.87 -4.51 6.84
C GLY A 237 -20.73 -3.71 7.48
N PRO A 238 -20.86 -3.28 8.75
CA PRO A 238 -19.84 -2.48 9.43
C PRO A 238 -18.41 -3.07 9.37
N ARG A 239 -18.30 -4.40 9.36
CA ARG A 239 -17.02 -5.14 9.25
C ARG A 239 -16.34 -4.99 7.89
N THR A 240 -17.09 -4.66 6.84
CA THR A 240 -16.57 -4.28 5.53
C THR A 240 -15.83 -2.95 5.64
N ASP A 241 -16.41 -1.97 6.33
CA ASP A 241 -15.78 -0.65 6.53
C ASP A 241 -14.65 -0.68 7.56
N VAL A 242 -14.64 -1.63 8.50
CA VAL A 242 -13.47 -1.93 9.35
C VAL A 242 -12.26 -2.31 8.50
N PHE A 243 -12.46 -3.11 7.44
CA PHE A 243 -11.40 -3.45 6.51
C PHE A 243 -10.92 -2.21 5.75
N HIS A 244 -11.83 -1.39 5.23
CA HIS A 244 -11.50 -0.14 4.55
C HIS A 244 -10.69 0.82 5.44
N LEU A 245 -11.11 1.03 6.69
CA LEU A 245 -10.39 1.87 7.65
C LEU A 245 -9.00 1.34 7.95
N ALA A 246 -8.86 0.03 8.16
CA ALA A 246 -7.58 -0.62 8.39
C ALA A 246 -6.65 -0.56 7.17
N LEU A 247 -7.20 -0.68 5.96
CA LEU A 247 -6.45 -0.60 4.71
C LEU A 247 -5.99 0.83 4.45
N SER A 248 -6.83 1.83 4.71
CA SER A 248 -6.45 3.25 4.68
C SER A 248 -5.28 3.52 5.63
N ALA A 249 -5.38 3.07 6.88
CA ALA A 249 -4.30 3.20 7.86
C ALA A 249 -3.01 2.52 7.39
N TYR A 250 -3.12 1.31 6.85
CA TYR A 250 -1.99 0.57 6.32
C TYR A 250 -1.31 1.33 5.18
N TYR A 251 -2.06 1.76 4.17
CA TYR A 251 -1.51 2.45 3.01
C TYR A 251 -0.88 3.79 3.39
N ARG A 252 -1.48 4.56 4.31
CA ARG A 252 -0.86 5.79 4.83
C ARG A 252 0.49 5.52 5.49
N LEU A 253 0.54 4.54 6.38
CA LEU A 253 1.78 4.18 7.09
C LEU A 253 2.83 3.64 6.12
N ALA A 254 2.43 2.83 5.14
CA ALA A 254 3.31 2.25 4.14
C ALA A 254 3.76 3.23 3.04
N GLY A 255 3.13 4.41 2.94
CA GLY A 255 3.39 5.37 1.86
C GLY A 255 2.79 4.95 0.51
N LEU A 256 1.64 4.28 0.52
CA LEU A 256 0.98 3.67 -0.65
C LEU A 256 -0.43 4.23 -0.93
N GLU A 257 -0.84 5.32 -0.26
CA GLU A 257 -2.25 5.76 -0.22
C GLU A 257 -2.90 6.05 -1.58
N ALA A 258 -2.17 6.65 -2.52
CA ALA A 258 -2.73 7.00 -3.84
C ALA A 258 -2.80 5.79 -4.80
N GLU A 259 -1.80 4.92 -4.73
CA GLU A 259 -1.61 3.87 -5.75
C GLU A 259 -2.20 2.52 -5.30
N GLY A 260 -2.23 2.27 -3.99
CA GLY A 260 -2.50 0.96 -3.41
C GLY A 260 -1.43 -0.06 -3.79
N PHE A 261 -1.74 -1.34 -3.65
CA PHE A 261 -0.90 -2.38 -4.24
C PHE A 261 -1.02 -2.40 -5.78
N ALA A 262 0.11 -2.57 -6.47
CA ALA A 262 0.15 -2.71 -7.92
C ALA A 262 -0.60 -3.97 -8.42
N GLY A 263 -0.90 -4.01 -9.72
CA GLY A 263 -1.55 -5.16 -10.36
C GLY A 263 -3.06 -5.23 -10.08
N ARG A 264 -3.56 -6.43 -9.75
CA ARG A 264 -4.98 -6.67 -9.40
C ARG A 264 -5.32 -6.24 -7.98
N GLY A 265 -4.51 -5.39 -7.35
CA GLY A 265 -4.67 -5.00 -5.96
C GLY A 265 -4.43 -6.17 -5.01
N LEU A 266 -5.26 -6.25 -3.95
CA LEU A 266 -5.13 -7.24 -2.87
C LEU A 266 -5.33 -8.69 -3.33
N GLU A 267 -6.06 -8.90 -4.41
CA GLU A 267 -6.26 -10.23 -5.01
C GLU A 267 -4.95 -10.88 -5.44
N SER A 268 -3.97 -10.07 -5.87
CA SER A 268 -2.63 -10.56 -6.24
C SER A 268 -1.91 -11.24 -5.08
N PHE A 269 -2.38 -11.02 -3.85
CA PHE A 269 -1.83 -11.58 -2.61
C PHE A 269 -2.83 -12.53 -1.92
N GLY A 270 -3.90 -12.97 -2.59
CA GLY A 270 -4.96 -13.74 -1.95
C GLY A 270 -5.59 -12.98 -0.78
N PHE A 271 -5.61 -11.63 -0.86
CA PHE A 271 -6.02 -10.71 0.19
C PHE A 271 -5.16 -10.74 1.48
N GLU A 272 -4.00 -11.40 1.45
CA GLU A 272 -3.04 -11.32 2.55
C GLU A 272 -2.12 -10.10 2.40
N VAL A 273 -2.31 -9.12 3.26
CA VAL A 273 -1.50 -7.91 3.25
C VAL A 273 -0.09 -8.19 3.81
N PRO A 274 1.00 -7.79 3.13
CA PRO A 274 2.36 -7.98 3.62
C PRO A 274 2.59 -7.21 4.93
N SER A 275 3.54 -7.69 5.74
CA SER A 275 3.88 -7.04 7.01
C SER A 275 4.25 -5.58 6.81
N LEU A 276 3.60 -4.69 7.58
CA LEU A 276 3.91 -3.25 7.55
C LEU A 276 5.38 -2.94 7.84
N ARG A 277 6.09 -3.84 8.54
CA ARG A 277 7.53 -3.67 8.86
C ARG A 277 8.43 -3.76 7.63
N ILE A 278 7.95 -4.30 6.51
CA ILE A 278 8.67 -4.29 5.22
C ILE A 278 8.83 -2.84 4.73
N PHE A 279 7.81 -2.01 4.94
CA PHE A 279 7.79 -0.60 4.53
C PHE A 279 8.30 0.31 5.65
N ARG A 280 7.97 -0.02 6.90
CA ARG A 280 8.24 0.81 8.09
C ARG A 280 8.73 -0.01 9.28
N PRO A 281 10.03 -0.37 9.30
CA PRO A 281 10.60 -1.19 10.38
C PRO A 281 10.65 -0.45 11.74
N ASP A 282 10.61 0.87 11.70
CA ASP A 282 10.63 1.83 12.79
C ASP A 282 9.29 1.98 13.53
N LEU A 283 8.18 1.57 12.92
CA LEU A 283 6.87 1.62 13.58
C LEU A 283 6.78 0.65 14.77
N PRO A 284 6.03 1.03 15.83
CA PRO A 284 5.78 0.15 16.96
C PRO A 284 5.24 -1.22 16.55
N ALA A 285 5.91 -2.28 17.01
CA ALA A 285 5.57 -3.67 16.67
C ALA A 285 4.13 -4.07 17.05
N GLY A 286 3.48 -3.34 17.97
CA GLY A 286 2.10 -3.58 18.37
C GLY A 286 1.04 -3.13 17.35
N ILE A 287 1.38 -2.27 16.38
CA ILE A 287 0.44 -1.75 15.38
C ILE A 287 0.04 -2.84 14.38
N TRP A 288 1.02 -3.57 13.86
CA TRP A 288 0.78 -4.55 12.80
C TRP A 288 -0.21 -5.66 13.21
N PRO A 289 -0.13 -6.28 14.40
CA PRO A 289 -1.11 -7.27 14.83
C PRO A 289 -2.56 -6.76 14.83
N VAL A 290 -2.78 -5.48 15.16
CA VAL A 290 -4.12 -4.85 15.16
C VAL A 290 -4.62 -4.72 13.73
N LEU A 291 -3.84 -4.08 12.85
CA LEU A 291 -4.22 -3.88 11.44
C LEU A 291 -4.42 -5.22 10.72
N ARG A 292 -3.53 -6.20 10.93
CA ARG A 292 -3.63 -7.53 10.33
C ARG A 292 -4.94 -8.24 10.70
N ARG A 293 -5.41 -8.08 11.94
CA ARG A 293 -6.70 -8.66 12.36
C ARG A 293 -7.87 -7.97 11.67
N ALA A 294 -7.84 -6.64 11.57
CA ALA A 294 -8.88 -5.88 10.88
C ALA A 294 -8.87 -6.10 9.36
N LEU A 295 -7.73 -6.47 8.78
CA LEU A 295 -7.54 -6.87 7.38
C LEU A 295 -7.77 -8.38 7.14
N SER A 296 -8.40 -9.09 8.08
CA SER A 296 -8.65 -10.53 7.90
C SER A 296 -9.59 -10.79 6.71
N VAL A 297 -9.29 -11.83 5.94
CA VAL A 297 -10.14 -12.31 4.84
C VAL A 297 -11.56 -12.64 5.34
N ASN A 298 -11.67 -13.26 6.51
CA ASN A 298 -12.96 -13.53 7.14
C ASN A 298 -13.44 -12.31 7.94
N ALA A 299 -14.53 -11.68 7.49
CA ALA A 299 -15.14 -10.52 8.14
C ALA A 299 -15.43 -10.74 9.64
N ASN A 300 -15.76 -11.97 10.06
CA ASN A 300 -16.05 -12.29 11.46
C ASN A 300 -14.81 -12.26 12.37
N HIS A 301 -13.61 -12.35 11.82
CA HIS A 301 -12.36 -12.23 12.59
C HIS A 301 -11.93 -10.79 12.83
N ARG A 302 -12.56 -9.82 12.14
CA ARG A 302 -12.28 -8.39 12.29
C ARG A 302 -12.90 -7.85 13.59
N PRO A 303 -12.52 -6.67 14.06
CA PRO A 303 -13.32 -5.90 15.01
C PRO A 303 -14.79 -5.78 14.58
N ALA A 304 -15.72 -5.69 15.53
CA ALA A 304 -17.15 -5.58 15.23
C ALA A 304 -17.55 -4.22 14.68
N SER A 305 -16.78 -3.17 14.99
CA SER A 305 -16.99 -1.81 14.53
C SER A 305 -15.65 -1.08 14.30
N THR A 306 -15.71 0.05 13.59
CA THR A 306 -14.56 0.94 13.39
C THR A 306 -14.07 1.53 14.72
N GLY A 307 -14.98 1.81 15.66
CA GLY A 307 -14.63 2.29 16.99
C GLY A 307 -13.80 1.28 17.79
N GLU A 308 -14.14 -0.02 17.71
CA GLU A 308 -13.35 -1.08 18.36
C GLU A 308 -11.93 -1.17 17.75
N LEU A 309 -11.80 -1.03 16.42
CA LEU A 309 -10.51 -0.93 15.77
C LEU A 309 -9.70 0.28 16.28
N MET A 310 -10.33 1.45 16.39
CA MET A 310 -9.65 2.66 16.86
C MET A 310 -9.15 2.53 18.29
N ASP A 311 -9.96 2.01 19.21
CA ASP A 311 -9.56 1.77 20.60
C ASP A 311 -8.38 0.80 20.73
N GLU A 312 -8.30 -0.19 19.83
CA GLU A 312 -7.16 -1.10 19.77
C GLU A 312 -5.90 -0.47 19.20
N LEU A 313 -6.04 0.30 18.12
CA LEU A 313 -4.94 0.99 17.48
C LEU A 313 -4.30 1.98 18.45
N GLU A 314 -5.10 2.79 19.15
CA GLU A 314 -4.60 3.74 20.14
C GLU A 314 -3.93 3.07 21.34
N ARG A 315 -4.49 1.96 21.85
CA ARG A 315 -3.82 1.15 22.87
C ARG A 315 -2.47 0.61 22.37
N ALA A 316 -2.38 0.23 21.09
CA ALA A 316 -1.12 -0.20 20.49
C ALA A 316 -0.08 0.93 20.42
N VAL A 317 -0.51 2.14 20.07
CA VAL A 317 0.35 3.34 20.05
C VAL A 317 0.80 3.72 21.46
N ALA A 318 -0.10 3.78 22.44
CA ALA A 318 0.21 4.18 23.82
C ALA A 318 1.22 3.25 24.51
N ARG A 319 1.18 1.93 24.23
CA ARG A 319 2.13 0.96 24.79
C ARG A 319 3.59 1.26 24.45
N ARG A 320 3.86 1.95 23.33
CA ARG A 320 5.21 2.39 22.94
C ARG A 320 5.84 3.29 24.00
N GLY A 321 5.09 4.30 24.46
CA GLY A 321 5.56 5.27 25.45
C GLY A 321 6.00 4.61 26.75
N SER A 322 5.26 3.59 27.21
CA SER A 322 5.58 2.87 28.45
C SER A 322 6.85 2.01 28.38
N LYS A 323 7.08 1.29 27.26
CA LYS A 323 8.21 0.35 27.14
C LYS A 323 9.54 1.04 26.86
N GLN A 324 9.52 2.15 26.12
CA GLN A 324 10.75 2.85 25.78
C GLN A 324 11.36 3.54 27.01
N VAL A 325 10.52 4.07 27.90
CA VAL A 325 10.94 4.60 29.20
C VAL A 325 11.46 3.47 30.10
N GLY A 326 10.72 2.36 30.22
CA GLY A 326 11.14 1.23 31.06
C GLY A 326 12.44 0.54 30.61
N CYS A 327 12.68 0.39 29.31
CA CYS A 327 13.91 -0.21 28.79
C CYS A 327 15.11 0.74 28.94
N LEU A 328 14.93 2.04 28.70
CA LEU A 328 16.00 3.03 28.89
C LEU A 328 16.34 3.18 30.38
N GLU A 329 15.33 3.22 31.25
CA GLU A 329 15.51 3.27 32.69
C GLU A 329 16.16 1.98 33.22
N ALA A 330 15.76 0.80 32.74
CA ALA A 330 16.43 -0.46 33.06
C ALA A 330 17.88 -0.51 32.56
N LEU A 331 18.16 -0.01 31.34
CA LEU A 331 19.52 0.10 30.80
C LEU A 331 20.38 1.10 31.58
N LEU A 332 19.80 2.23 32.01
CA LEU A 332 20.47 3.23 32.83
C LEU A 332 20.74 2.70 34.24
N GLN A 333 19.76 2.03 34.88
CA GLN A 333 19.94 1.36 36.17
C GLN A 333 20.99 0.25 36.10
N THR A 334 21.03 -0.51 35.00
CA THR A 334 22.04 -1.56 34.77
C THR A 334 23.43 -0.96 34.56
N LYS A 335 23.57 0.17 33.84
CA LYS A 335 24.86 0.85 33.69
C LYS A 335 25.35 1.52 34.97
N VAL A 336 24.46 2.08 35.79
CA VAL A 336 24.83 2.65 37.10
C VAL A 336 25.29 1.57 38.07
N ALA A 337 24.70 0.37 38.02
CA ALA A 337 25.17 -0.77 38.81
C ALA A 337 26.55 -1.31 38.39
N ILE A 338 26.97 -1.08 37.14
CA ILE A 338 28.30 -1.49 36.63
C ILE A 338 29.39 -0.45 36.96
N ILE A 339 29.03 0.80 37.25
CA ILE A 339 29.97 1.90 37.57
C ILE A 339 30.00 2.21 39.08
N ALA A 340 29.15 1.59 39.90
CA ALA A 340 29.36 1.60 41.33
C ALA A 340 30.68 0.85 41.64
N PRO A 341 31.66 1.50 42.30
CA PRO A 341 32.86 0.81 42.72
C PRO A 341 32.45 -0.37 43.61
N ARG A 342 32.98 -1.56 43.32
CA ARG A 342 32.98 -2.64 44.31
C ARG A 342 33.76 -2.11 45.51
N ASP A 343 33.05 -1.75 46.57
CA ASP A 343 33.66 -1.67 47.89
C ASP A 343 34.24 -3.06 48.16
N GLU A 344 35.56 -3.17 48.10
CA GLU A 344 36.26 -4.36 48.57
C GLU A 344 35.86 -4.59 50.03
N PRO A 345 35.55 -5.85 50.42
CA PRO A 345 35.25 -6.13 51.80
C PRO A 345 36.51 -5.89 52.63
N ASP A 346 36.53 -4.76 53.33
CA ASP A 346 37.53 -4.41 54.32
C ASP A 346 37.50 -5.45 55.46
N THR A 347 38.40 -6.42 55.38
CA THR A 347 38.66 -7.36 56.46
C THR A 347 39.52 -6.68 57.52
N GLY A 348 38.89 -6.02 58.49
CA GLY A 348 39.56 -5.79 59.78
C GLY A 348 39.05 -4.66 60.65
N GLY A 349 38.35 -5.01 61.73
CA GLY A 349 38.46 -4.26 63.00
C GLY A 349 37.19 -3.54 63.48
N ARG A 350 36.56 -4.09 64.53
CA ARG A 350 35.66 -3.40 65.48
C ARG A 350 36.50 -2.83 66.65
N PRO A 351 35.94 -2.01 67.57
CA PRO A 351 34.95 -0.93 67.42
C PRO A 351 35.33 0.33 68.25
N VAL A 352 34.81 1.53 67.92
CA VAL A 352 34.66 2.65 68.89
C VAL A 352 33.38 3.43 68.61
N LEU A 353 32.71 3.80 69.71
CA LEU A 353 31.45 4.53 69.85
C LEU A 353 31.55 6.05 69.58
N GLU A 354 30.36 6.67 69.51
CA GLU A 354 30.05 8.13 69.53
C GLU A 354 30.23 8.84 68.18
N GLY A 355 29.34 9.68 67.66
CA GLY A 355 28.08 10.25 68.11
C GLY A 355 27.68 11.39 67.14
N SER A 356 26.40 11.74 67.12
CA SER A 356 25.88 13.07 66.80
C SER A 356 25.89 13.62 65.34
N SER A 357 24.66 13.73 64.80
CA SER A 357 24.01 14.96 64.28
C SER A 357 24.33 15.56 62.90
N ARG A 358 23.22 15.95 62.22
CA ARG A 358 23.03 16.94 61.13
C ARG A 358 23.61 16.54 59.76
N GLY A 359 22.99 16.82 58.61
CA GLY A 359 21.84 17.63 58.27
C GLY A 359 21.52 17.46 56.77
N ALA A 360 20.31 17.86 56.39
CA ALA A 360 19.76 17.86 55.04
C ALA A 360 20.55 18.69 54.01
N MET A 361 20.50 18.28 52.73
CA MET A 361 20.40 19.21 51.61
C MET A 361 19.83 18.51 50.36
N MET A 362 18.57 18.80 50.05
CA MET A 362 18.01 18.66 48.70
C MET A 362 18.55 19.81 47.84
N ALA A 363 19.04 19.51 46.65
CA ALA A 363 19.33 20.49 45.62
C ALA A 363 18.29 20.37 44.48
N THR A 364 17.36 21.32 44.47
CA THR A 364 16.45 21.63 43.36
C THR A 364 17.22 22.32 42.22
N LEU A 365 17.17 21.76 41.02
CA LEU A 365 17.55 22.45 39.78
C LEU A 365 16.29 23.05 39.14
N SER A 366 16.12 24.36 39.30
CA SER A 366 15.15 25.19 38.59
C SER A 366 15.93 26.23 37.79
N GLY A 367 15.75 26.26 36.47
CA GLY A 367 16.43 27.20 35.59
C GLY A 367 15.84 27.19 34.18
N ALA A 368 14.67 27.81 34.02
CA ALA A 368 14.13 28.18 32.72
C ALA A 368 14.56 29.61 32.36
N PRO A 369 15.06 29.89 31.15
CA PRO A 369 15.29 31.26 30.71
C PRO A 369 14.02 31.88 30.13
N LYS A 370 13.77 33.13 30.53
CA LYS A 370 12.76 34.06 30.02
C LYS A 370 13.01 34.34 28.53
N LEU A 371 11.97 34.21 27.72
CA LEU A 371 11.88 34.75 26.37
C LEU A 371 11.27 36.16 26.45
N ASP A 372 12.10 37.17 26.20
CA ASP A 372 11.64 38.54 26.02
C ASP A 372 11.14 38.76 24.58
N SER A 373 9.99 39.42 24.56
CA SER A 373 9.19 39.87 23.43
C SER A 373 9.86 40.97 22.60
N LEU A 374 9.96 40.82 21.28
CA LEU A 374 10.05 41.93 20.34
C LEU A 374 9.39 41.59 18.98
N SER A 375 8.42 42.41 18.59
CA SER A 375 7.89 42.65 17.25
C SER A 375 7.15 44.00 17.30
N PRO A 376 6.89 44.73 16.19
CA PRO A 376 7.30 44.50 14.80
C PRO A 376 7.93 45.75 14.13
N HIS A 377 8.70 45.55 13.06
CA HIS A 377 8.92 46.60 12.05
C HIS A 377 8.38 46.12 10.71
N SER A 378 7.38 46.85 10.24
CA SER A 378 6.81 46.85 8.89
C SER A 378 7.82 47.43 7.92
N ASP A 379 8.13 46.72 6.83
CA ASP A 379 8.66 47.34 5.63
C ASP A 379 7.99 46.74 4.39
N SER A 380 7.19 47.59 3.77
CA SER A 380 6.52 47.39 2.49
C SER A 380 7.52 47.53 1.36
N ARG A 381 7.63 46.50 0.50
CA ARG A 381 8.17 46.67 -0.85
C ARG A 381 7.29 45.93 -1.86
N ASP A 382 6.67 46.72 -2.71
CA ASP A 382 6.16 46.32 -4.03
C ASP A 382 7.27 45.68 -4.86
N PRO A 383 6.93 44.67 -5.68
CA PRO A 383 7.62 44.46 -6.94
C PRO A 383 6.66 44.57 -8.12
N THR A 384 7.03 45.44 -9.04
CA THR A 384 6.50 45.60 -10.38
C THR A 384 6.72 44.35 -11.24
N TYR A 385 5.70 43.97 -12.02
CA TYR A 385 5.78 42.95 -13.09
C TYR A 385 6.49 43.49 -14.33
N PRO A 386 7.20 42.62 -15.07
CA PRO A 386 7.20 42.70 -16.52
C PRO A 386 6.67 41.43 -17.18
N THR A 387 5.90 41.66 -18.24
CA THR A 387 5.35 40.72 -19.20
C THR A 387 6.39 40.15 -20.16
N ALA A 388 6.19 38.89 -20.56
CA ALA A 388 6.42 38.27 -21.88
C ALA A 388 7.08 36.88 -21.76
N SER A 389 6.40 35.92 -22.36
CA SER A 389 6.61 34.47 -22.31
C SER A 389 7.79 33.99 -23.15
N GLU A 390 8.68 33.19 -22.57
CA GLU A 390 9.49 32.21 -23.32
C GLU A 390 8.90 30.79 -23.16
N PRO A 391 8.90 29.97 -24.24
CA PRO A 391 8.45 28.59 -24.17
C PRO A 391 9.43 27.70 -23.38
N SER A 392 8.86 26.83 -22.54
CA SER A 392 9.64 25.97 -21.63
C SER A 392 10.46 24.92 -22.38
N LEU A 393 11.55 24.49 -21.74
CA LEU A 393 12.50 23.47 -22.19
C LEU A 393 11.81 22.16 -22.65
N TRP A 394 10.62 21.86 -22.11
CA TRP A 394 9.80 20.70 -22.46
C TRP A 394 9.23 20.73 -23.87
N GLN A 395 8.90 21.91 -24.41
CA GLN A 395 8.38 22.06 -25.78
C GLN A 395 9.47 21.87 -26.85
N ARG A 396 10.76 21.92 -26.46
CA ARG A 396 11.90 21.63 -27.33
C ARG A 396 12.26 20.14 -27.39
N VAL A 397 11.91 19.37 -26.35
CA VAL A 397 12.23 17.93 -26.25
C VAL A 397 11.24 17.08 -27.05
N VAL A 398 9.95 17.46 -27.06
CA VAL A 398 8.90 16.71 -27.79
C VAL A 398 9.06 16.81 -29.32
N ARG A 399 9.61 17.91 -29.84
CA ARG A 399 9.89 18.07 -31.28
C ARG A 399 11.08 17.24 -31.80
N ARG A 400 11.88 16.65 -30.93
CA ARG A 400 13.06 15.85 -31.31
C ARG A 400 12.80 14.34 -31.29
N LEU A 401 11.66 13.90 -30.75
CA LEU A 401 11.36 12.49 -30.49
C LEU A 401 10.31 11.88 -31.44
N THR A 402 9.67 12.66 -32.30
CA THR A 402 8.70 12.15 -33.29
C THR A 402 9.32 11.95 -34.69
N GLY A 403 10.60 11.59 -34.76
CA GLY A 403 11.29 11.33 -36.03
C GLY A 403 10.84 10.00 -36.65
N GLU A 404 10.13 10.09 -37.78
CA GLU A 404 9.82 8.97 -38.67
C GLU A 404 11.10 8.33 -39.25
N ALA A 405 11.08 7.00 -39.31
CA ALA A 405 12.13 6.17 -39.90
C ALA A 405 11.93 6.00 -41.41
N ALA A 406 13.04 5.90 -42.15
CA ALA A 406 13.09 5.23 -43.44
C ALA A 406 14.23 4.20 -43.43
N LEU A 407 13.86 2.97 -43.82
CA LEU A 407 14.72 1.81 -44.06
C LEU A 407 15.73 2.06 -45.18
N GLU A 408 16.88 1.40 -45.12
CA GLU A 408 17.43 0.66 -46.26
C GLU A 408 18.44 -0.44 -45.82
N ALA A 409 18.47 -1.50 -46.64
CA ALA A 409 19.05 -2.82 -46.40
C ALA A 409 20.56 -2.93 -46.73
N SER A 410 21.21 -4.03 -46.30
CA SER A 410 22.11 -4.81 -47.17
C SER A 410 22.65 -6.10 -46.52
N ASP A 411 22.86 -7.06 -47.43
CA ASP A 411 23.28 -8.47 -47.34
C ASP A 411 24.69 -8.78 -46.81
N THR A 412 24.89 -10.09 -46.60
CA THR A 412 26.07 -10.97 -46.85
C THR A 412 26.57 -11.69 -45.58
N SER A 413 27.02 -12.96 -45.56
CA SER A 413 27.05 -14.08 -46.51
C SER A 413 27.44 -15.37 -45.77
N SER A 414 26.94 -16.49 -46.29
CA SER A 414 27.37 -17.90 -46.38
C SER A 414 28.52 -18.54 -45.55
N ASN A 415 28.32 -19.86 -45.35
CA ASN A 415 29.27 -21.01 -45.34
C ASN A 415 29.83 -21.55 -44.00
N ASN A 416 29.44 -22.75 -43.56
CA ASN A 416 29.92 -24.07 -44.05
C ASN A 416 29.60 -25.21 -43.06
N LEU A 417 29.18 -26.36 -43.60
CA LEU A 417 29.15 -27.67 -42.92
C LEU A 417 30.56 -28.25 -42.83
N ALA A 418 30.92 -28.82 -41.68
CA ALA A 418 31.88 -29.92 -41.59
C ALA A 418 31.60 -30.78 -40.35
N THR A 419 31.34 -32.06 -40.61
CA THR A 419 31.24 -33.15 -39.64
C THR A 419 32.64 -33.56 -39.15
N SER A 420 32.85 -33.65 -37.84
CA SER A 420 33.95 -34.44 -37.28
C SER A 420 33.60 -35.03 -35.93
N ASN A 421 33.68 -36.35 -35.83
CA ASN A 421 33.65 -37.11 -34.59
C ASN A 421 34.94 -36.85 -33.81
N THR A 422 34.83 -36.27 -32.61
CA THR A 422 35.93 -36.08 -31.66
C THR A 422 35.55 -36.81 -30.36
N PRO A 423 36.46 -37.60 -29.76
CA PRO A 423 36.16 -38.37 -28.55
C PRO A 423 35.80 -37.44 -27.39
N SER A 424 34.81 -37.85 -26.60
CA SER A 424 34.27 -37.10 -25.46
C SER A 424 35.39 -36.64 -24.53
N ARG A 425 35.75 -35.36 -24.62
CA ARG A 425 36.46 -34.69 -23.52
C ARG A 425 35.52 -34.66 -22.30
N PRO A 426 36.04 -34.82 -21.07
CA PRO A 426 35.25 -34.56 -19.88
C PRO A 426 34.67 -33.15 -20.00
N ALA A 427 33.36 -33.02 -19.75
CA ALA A 427 32.69 -31.73 -19.77
C ALA A 427 33.41 -30.81 -18.77
N VAL A 428 34.02 -29.74 -19.28
CA VAL A 428 34.44 -28.62 -18.43
C VAL A 428 33.14 -27.88 -18.15
N LEU A 429 32.66 -27.96 -16.90
CA LEU A 429 31.57 -27.13 -16.43
C LEU A 429 32.08 -25.69 -16.38
N ASP A 430 31.70 -24.88 -17.37
CA ASP A 430 31.73 -23.43 -17.19
C ASP A 430 30.71 -23.10 -16.11
N VAL A 431 31.15 -22.39 -15.07
CA VAL A 431 30.28 -21.95 -13.98
C VAL A 431 29.35 -20.86 -14.52
N GLY A 432 28.14 -21.26 -14.93
CA GLY A 432 27.04 -20.34 -15.24
C GLY A 432 26.15 -20.15 -14.02
N TRP A 433 25.58 -18.96 -13.86
CA TRP A 433 24.50 -18.71 -12.90
C TRP A 433 23.33 -18.03 -13.59
N GLN A 434 22.12 -18.34 -13.12
CA GLN A 434 20.90 -17.67 -13.53
C GLN A 434 20.09 -17.37 -12.26
N THR A 435 19.73 -16.12 -12.06
CA THR A 435 18.82 -15.73 -10.98
C THR A 435 17.47 -15.34 -11.58
N VAL A 436 16.40 -15.59 -10.84
CA VAL A 436 15.03 -15.27 -11.25
C VAL A 436 14.38 -14.44 -10.14
N ALA A 437 13.76 -13.32 -10.49
CA ALA A 437 13.05 -12.50 -9.52
C ALA A 437 11.96 -13.32 -8.81
N GLY A 438 11.85 -13.18 -7.48
CA GLY A 438 10.77 -13.79 -6.71
C GLY A 438 9.40 -13.22 -7.09
N ARG A 439 8.32 -14.00 -6.87
CA ARG A 439 6.95 -13.68 -7.33
C ARG A 439 6.48 -12.27 -6.97
N ALA A 440 6.81 -11.80 -5.76
CA ALA A 440 6.47 -10.44 -5.32
C ALA A 440 7.17 -9.35 -6.13
N LYS A 441 8.47 -9.50 -6.44
CA LYS A 441 9.23 -8.56 -7.29
C LYS A 441 8.75 -8.62 -8.74
N SER A 442 8.48 -9.81 -9.26
CA SER A 442 7.91 -10.00 -10.60
C SER A 442 6.54 -9.33 -10.74
N ALA A 443 5.68 -9.42 -9.73
CA ALA A 443 4.38 -8.76 -9.70
C ALA A 443 4.48 -7.22 -9.70
N LEU A 444 5.57 -6.67 -9.15
CA LEU A 444 5.87 -5.24 -9.14
C LEU A 444 6.61 -4.76 -10.41
N GLY A 445 6.91 -5.63 -11.37
CA GLY A 445 7.74 -5.30 -12.53
C GLY A 445 9.18 -4.89 -12.15
N ALA A 446 9.62 -5.23 -10.94
CA ALA A 446 10.95 -4.89 -10.45
C ALA A 446 12.00 -5.81 -11.08
N VAL A 447 13.15 -5.23 -11.46
CA VAL A 447 14.31 -5.97 -11.98
C VAL A 447 14.83 -6.92 -10.89
N ASN A 448 15.34 -8.09 -11.28
CA ASN A 448 16.01 -8.95 -10.31
C ASN A 448 17.24 -8.25 -9.73
N GLN A 449 17.38 -8.28 -8.41
CA GLN A 449 18.45 -7.59 -7.66
C GLN A 449 19.44 -8.56 -7.01
N ASP A 450 19.30 -9.85 -7.29
CA ASP A 450 20.22 -10.87 -6.82
C ASP A 450 21.62 -10.62 -7.40
N CYS A 451 22.64 -10.80 -6.57
CA CYS A 451 24.04 -10.70 -6.96
C CYS A 451 24.72 -12.04 -6.70
N ALA A 452 25.64 -12.46 -7.58
CA ALA A 452 26.44 -13.65 -7.38
C ALA A 452 27.91 -13.33 -7.72
N VAL A 453 28.85 -13.92 -6.98
CA VAL A 453 30.29 -13.75 -7.24
C VAL A 453 30.97 -15.12 -7.27
N VAL A 454 31.66 -15.40 -8.38
CA VAL A 454 32.50 -16.60 -8.49
C VAL A 454 33.90 -16.27 -7.97
N LEU A 455 34.44 -17.11 -7.08
CA LEU A 455 35.79 -16.93 -6.57
C LEU A 455 36.68 -18.06 -7.06
N ARG A 456 37.83 -17.72 -7.64
CA ARG A 456 38.85 -18.73 -7.94
C ARG A 456 39.60 -19.09 -6.66
N ASP A 457 39.61 -20.37 -6.31
CA ASP A 457 40.42 -20.89 -5.21
C ASP A 457 41.89 -20.78 -5.61
N PRO A 458 42.67 -19.92 -4.93
CA PRO A 458 44.07 -19.67 -5.30
C PRO A 458 44.99 -20.85 -4.97
N VAL A 459 44.57 -21.78 -4.10
CA VAL A 459 45.37 -22.94 -3.68
C VAL A 459 45.15 -24.11 -4.63
N ARG A 460 43.92 -24.33 -5.09
CA ARG A 460 43.53 -25.47 -5.93
C ARG A 460 43.40 -25.14 -7.42
N ASP A 461 43.62 -23.89 -7.80
CA ASP A 461 43.49 -23.33 -9.15
C ASP A 461 42.19 -23.74 -9.86
N ARG A 462 41.07 -23.72 -9.11
CA ARG A 462 39.74 -24.05 -9.61
C ARG A 462 38.74 -22.99 -9.19
N ASP A 463 37.75 -22.73 -10.03
CA ASP A 463 36.65 -21.84 -9.68
C ASP A 463 35.79 -22.51 -8.59
N VAL A 464 35.64 -21.82 -7.47
CA VAL A 464 34.71 -22.18 -6.40
C VAL A 464 33.57 -21.18 -6.47
N LEU A 465 32.39 -21.67 -6.83
CA LEU A 465 31.20 -20.84 -6.84
C LEU A 465 30.83 -20.49 -5.39
N LEU A 466 31.00 -19.23 -5.03
CA LEU A 466 30.46 -18.68 -3.79
C LEU A 466 29.14 -17.97 -4.10
N MET A 467 28.03 -18.71 -4.08
CA MET A 467 26.73 -18.11 -4.33
C MET A 467 26.21 -17.43 -3.06
N ILE A 468 26.17 -16.10 -3.07
CA ILE A 468 25.54 -15.30 -2.00
C ILE A 468 24.19 -14.84 -2.54
N VAL A 469 23.14 -15.62 -2.33
CA VAL A 469 21.78 -15.16 -2.67
C VAL A 469 21.31 -14.22 -1.58
N ALA A 470 21.50 -12.93 -1.80
CA ALA A 470 21.01 -11.90 -0.91
C ALA A 470 19.56 -11.52 -1.27
N ASP A 471 18.63 -12.48 -1.15
CA ASP A 471 17.21 -12.09 -1.16
C ASP A 471 16.91 -11.39 0.17
N GLY A 472 16.51 -10.12 0.10
CA GLY A 472 16.06 -9.38 1.27
C GLY A 472 17.07 -8.48 1.98
N VAL A 473 18.13 -7.99 1.31
CA VAL A 473 18.89 -6.82 1.83
C VAL A 473 18.09 -5.51 1.64
N THR A 474 16.80 -5.53 1.98
CA THR A 474 15.91 -4.35 1.98
C THR A 474 16.24 -3.38 3.11
N HIS A 475 17.13 -3.75 4.04
CA HIS A 475 17.44 -2.99 5.26
C HIS A 475 18.80 -2.28 5.23
N ALA A 476 19.57 -2.36 4.14
CA ALA A 476 20.77 -1.54 4.03
C ALA A 476 20.36 -0.08 3.83
N ARG A 477 20.81 0.83 4.71
CA ARG A 477 20.69 2.30 4.54
C ARG A 477 21.50 2.85 3.34
N VAL A 478 21.92 1.99 2.41
CA VAL A 478 22.89 2.28 1.35
C VAL A 478 22.26 2.03 -0.03
N GLY A 479 21.21 2.79 -0.35
CA GLY A 479 20.61 2.81 -1.69
C GLY A 479 19.85 1.54 -2.10
N ALA A 480 19.59 1.41 -3.41
CA ALA A 480 18.77 0.36 -4.02
C ALA A 480 19.24 -1.07 -3.68
N GLY A 481 18.31 -2.02 -3.64
CA GLY A 481 18.57 -3.42 -3.25
C GLY A 481 19.67 -4.13 -4.05
N GLU A 482 19.89 -3.72 -5.31
CA GLU A 482 21.04 -4.15 -6.12
C GLU A 482 22.38 -3.78 -5.49
N ARG A 483 22.51 -2.52 -5.04
CA ARG A 483 23.72 -1.99 -4.42
C ARG A 483 23.96 -2.62 -3.05
N ALA A 484 22.88 -2.86 -2.29
CA ALA A 484 22.94 -3.55 -1.02
C ALA A 484 23.41 -5.01 -1.19
N SER A 485 22.89 -5.72 -2.19
CA SER A 485 23.29 -7.08 -2.53
C SER A 485 24.73 -7.14 -3.03
N GLY A 486 25.13 -6.19 -3.88
CA GLY A 486 26.52 -6.04 -4.33
C GLY A 486 27.49 -5.79 -3.17
N LEU A 487 27.16 -4.87 -2.25
CA LEU A 487 28.00 -4.59 -1.08
C LEU A 487 28.09 -5.79 -0.13
N ALA A 488 26.99 -6.51 0.08
CA ALA A 488 27.00 -7.74 0.87
C ALA A 488 27.94 -8.80 0.24
N CYS A 489 27.87 -8.96 -1.08
CA CYS A 489 28.79 -9.81 -1.83
C CYS A 489 30.24 -9.37 -1.65
N GLU A 490 30.55 -8.08 -1.79
CA GLU A 490 31.91 -7.54 -1.60
C GLU A 490 32.47 -7.83 -0.19
N VAL A 491 31.69 -7.57 0.86
CA VAL A 491 32.09 -7.78 2.26
C VAL A 491 32.34 -9.27 2.54
N LEU A 492 31.44 -10.14 2.09
CA LEU A 492 31.57 -11.59 2.28
C LEU A 492 32.76 -12.16 1.50
N VAL A 493 32.95 -11.72 0.24
CA VAL A 493 34.11 -12.09 -0.57
C VAL A 493 35.42 -11.67 0.09
N ALA A 494 35.49 -10.45 0.64
CA ALA A 494 36.67 -9.98 1.36
C ALA A 494 36.96 -10.85 2.58
N SER A 495 35.93 -11.18 3.38
CA SER A 495 36.07 -12.04 4.56
C SER A 495 36.52 -13.47 4.20
N ILE A 496 35.92 -14.06 3.17
CA ILE A 496 36.25 -15.43 2.73
C ILE A 496 37.65 -15.50 2.12
N ARG A 497 38.08 -14.49 1.35
CA ARG A 497 39.46 -14.41 0.84
C ARG A 497 40.48 -14.39 1.98
N GLU A 498 40.19 -13.66 3.05
CA GLU A 498 41.08 -13.60 4.21
C GLU A 498 41.12 -14.94 4.96
N GLN A 499 39.99 -15.64 5.07
CA GLN A 499 39.92 -16.99 5.63
C GLN A 499 40.68 -18.02 4.78
N ILE A 500 40.56 -17.96 3.45
CA ILE A 500 41.31 -18.82 2.53
C ILE A 500 42.82 -18.57 2.66
N ARG A 501 43.26 -17.31 2.74
CA ARG A 501 44.69 -16.95 2.90
C ARG A 501 45.27 -17.38 4.24
N SER A 502 44.46 -17.38 5.30
CA SER A 502 44.89 -17.77 6.65
C SER A 502 44.80 -19.28 6.90
N CYS A 503 44.24 -20.06 5.95
CA CYS A 503 44.21 -21.51 6.03
C CYS A 503 45.59 -22.09 5.66
N PRO A 504 46.21 -22.93 6.50
CA PRO A 504 47.45 -23.62 6.15
C PRO A 504 47.24 -24.47 4.88
N ALA A 505 48.23 -24.53 3.98
CA ALA A 505 48.14 -25.27 2.72
C ALA A 505 47.78 -26.75 2.89
N ASP A 506 48.06 -27.31 4.07
CA ASP A 506 47.90 -28.73 4.39
C ASP A 506 46.67 -29.01 5.27
N ALA A 507 45.96 -27.97 5.71
CA ALA A 507 44.75 -28.13 6.51
C ALA A 507 43.56 -28.39 5.58
N GLU A 508 42.85 -29.50 5.79
CA GLU A 508 41.50 -29.65 5.23
C GLU A 508 40.67 -28.46 5.74
N PRO A 509 40.10 -27.65 4.84
CA PRO A 509 39.41 -26.45 5.26
C PRO A 509 38.19 -26.92 6.05
N ALA A 510 38.10 -26.50 7.32
CA ALA A 510 37.06 -26.91 8.27
C ALA A 510 35.70 -26.30 7.88
N TRP A 511 35.15 -26.70 6.75
CA TRP A 511 33.78 -26.43 6.32
C TRP A 511 33.02 -27.76 6.34
N PRO A 512 32.64 -28.27 7.51
CA PRO A 512 31.86 -29.50 7.56
C PRO A 512 30.48 -29.21 6.97
N GLY A 513 30.24 -29.68 5.73
CA GLY A 513 28.90 -29.91 5.20
C GLY A 513 28.39 -29.03 4.05
N ILE A 514 29.18 -28.14 3.43
CA ILE A 514 28.69 -27.30 2.31
C ILE A 514 29.11 -27.78 0.91
N LEU A 515 30.18 -28.57 0.78
CA LEU A 515 30.74 -28.94 -0.55
C LEU A 515 30.42 -30.37 -1.02
N ASP A 516 29.71 -31.17 -0.22
CA ASP A 516 29.31 -32.55 -0.54
C ASP A 516 27.83 -32.68 -0.95
N ARG A 517 27.20 -31.60 -1.47
CA ARG A 517 25.85 -31.64 -2.05
C ARG A 517 25.77 -30.97 -3.40
#